data_AF-A0A937NSQ3-F1
#
_entry.id   AF-A0A937NSQ3-F1
#
_cell.length_a   1.000
_cell.length_b   1.000
_cell.length_c   1.000
_cell.angle_alpha   90.00
_cell.angle_beta   90.00
_cell.angle_gamma   90.00
#
_symmetry.space_group_name_H-M   'P 1'
#
loop_
_entity.id
_entity.type
_entity.pdbx_description
1 polymer ?
#
loop_
_entity_poly.entity_id
_entity_poly.type
_entity_poly.pdbx_seq_one_letter_code
_entity_poly.pdbx_strand_id
1 'polypeptide(L)'
;METVVDLMSGDNYGVRDAVIECADQYLSPGDLNTLVDHMWERTEKAPDEYRGRNWLFAIESIARQIKDPALFEKARRRSWGELSVAAFLDIAQVHFDAGDPQSALEWLQKAKATDTFKQYERDELMLKILEALGDHEQAGIQAELMFDRGRTRESLDRLLAIVGKENKPAIIEEACNAISSQDNFSSGDTEFLLDVGCLEDAEEHVLRFSDQMNGRLYTSLLPIATTLAKRKRRLAASMVYRALLESILARGVSKYYTHGVRYLRKLDKLAGKIDDWHGYLSHAAYMAQLKEDHGRKRSFWSRYEA
;
A
#
# COMPACT_ATOMS: atom_id res chain seq x y z
N MET A 1 8.22 13.88 38.99
CA MET A 1 7.25 14.66 38.20
C MET A 1 7.85 15.95 37.67
N GLU A 2 8.33 16.85 38.55
CA GLU A 2 8.95 18.13 38.16
C GLU A 2 10.08 17.96 37.14
N THR A 3 10.91 16.92 37.32
CA THR A 3 12.00 16.57 36.40
C THR A 3 11.54 16.26 34.98
N VAL A 4 10.38 15.62 34.78
CA VAL A 4 9.86 15.27 33.44
C VAL A 4 9.31 16.52 32.75
N VAL A 5 8.59 17.37 33.48
CA VAL A 5 8.06 18.64 32.97
C VAL A 5 9.19 19.62 32.64
N ASP A 6 10.24 19.67 33.46
CA ASP A 6 11.42 20.49 33.21
C ASP A 6 12.25 19.96 32.03
N LEU A 7 12.36 18.63 31.90
CA LEU A 7 12.95 17.98 30.71
C LEU A 7 12.17 18.35 29.44
N MET A 8 10.84 18.32 29.47
CA MET A 8 10.00 18.70 28.32
C MET A 8 10.10 20.20 27.97
N SER A 9 10.24 21.06 28.98
CA SER A 9 10.27 22.52 28.79
C SER A 9 11.49 23.01 27.99
N GLY A 10 12.55 22.20 27.89
CA GLY A 10 13.73 22.48 27.07
C GLY A 10 13.73 21.81 25.69
N ASP A 11 12.66 21.10 25.32
CA ASP A 11 12.59 20.34 24.08
C ASP A 11 11.99 21.15 22.93
N ASN A 12 12.82 21.99 22.31
CA ASN A 12 12.38 22.82 21.19
C ASN A 12 12.21 22.06 19.86
N TYR A 13 12.57 20.77 19.81
CA TYR A 13 12.63 19.99 18.56
C TYR A 13 12.05 18.58 18.66
N GLY A 14 11.31 18.24 19.73
CA GLY A 14 10.68 16.92 19.91
C GLY A 14 11.68 15.77 20.19
N VAL A 15 12.90 16.10 20.59
CA VAL A 15 13.98 15.11 20.85
C VAL A 15 13.69 14.28 22.11
N ARG A 16 12.82 14.77 22.97
CA ARG A 16 12.43 14.20 24.26
C ARG A 16 10.99 13.68 24.25
N ASP A 17 10.29 13.72 23.11
CA ASP A 17 8.94 13.15 22.95
C ASP A 17 8.89 11.67 23.35
N ALA A 18 9.96 10.92 23.07
CA ALA A 18 10.11 9.52 23.47
C ALA A 18 9.99 9.28 24.99
N VAL A 19 10.28 10.28 25.82
CA VAL A 19 10.07 10.21 27.27
C VAL A 19 8.56 10.16 27.56
N ILE A 20 7.77 11.01 26.90
CA ILE A 20 6.32 11.01 27.10
C ILE A 20 5.68 9.78 26.47
N GLU A 21 6.15 9.31 25.31
CA GLU A 21 5.59 8.14 24.60
C GLU A 21 5.61 6.83 25.40
N CYS A 22 6.49 6.70 26.40
CA CYS A 22 6.58 5.51 27.25
C CYS A 22 6.37 5.81 28.75
N ALA A 23 5.69 6.92 29.05
CA ALA A 23 5.50 7.39 30.42
C ALA A 23 4.77 6.38 31.32
N ASP A 24 3.84 5.59 30.77
CA ASP A 24 3.14 4.50 31.45
C ASP A 24 4.03 3.37 31.94
N GLN A 25 5.23 3.20 31.37
CA GLN A 25 6.16 2.16 31.79
C GLN A 25 6.84 2.47 33.13
N TYR A 26 6.84 3.73 33.55
CA TYR A 26 7.56 4.18 34.75
C TYR A 26 6.79 5.17 35.63
N LEU A 27 5.59 5.61 35.21
CA LEU A 27 4.67 6.42 36.02
C LEU A 27 3.38 5.66 36.30
N SER A 28 2.80 5.88 37.49
CA SER A 28 1.48 5.34 37.81
C SER A 28 0.38 6.10 37.05
N PRO A 29 -0.82 5.51 36.84
CA PRO A 29 -1.95 6.23 36.23
C PRO A 29 -2.31 7.53 36.96
N GLY A 30 -2.16 7.59 38.29
CA GLY A 30 -2.37 8.82 39.06
C GLY A 30 -1.32 9.90 38.78
N ASP A 31 -0.06 9.50 38.60
CA ASP A 31 1.02 10.42 38.23
C ASP A 31 0.85 10.93 36.79
N LEU A 32 0.37 10.08 35.87
CA LEU A 32 0.05 10.48 34.50
C LEU A 32 -1.07 11.52 34.44
N ASN A 33 -2.14 11.34 35.22
CA ASN A 33 -3.20 12.35 35.33
C ASN A 33 -2.67 13.68 35.90
N THR A 34 -1.84 13.61 36.94
CA THR A 34 -1.20 14.81 37.51
C THR A 34 -0.27 15.49 36.49
N LEU A 35 0.42 14.71 35.66
CA LEU A 35 1.26 15.23 34.58
C LEU A 35 0.42 15.93 33.51
N VAL A 36 -0.73 15.37 33.13
CA VAL A 36 -1.70 15.98 32.21
C VAL A 36 -2.20 17.32 32.74
N ASP A 37 -2.54 17.43 34.02
CA ASP A 37 -2.99 18.69 34.63
C ASP A 37 -1.91 19.78 34.52
N HIS A 38 -0.65 19.45 34.82
CA HIS A 38 0.46 20.38 34.64
C HIS A 38 0.66 20.78 33.16
N MET A 39 0.54 19.84 32.22
CA MET A 39 0.66 20.14 30.79
C MET A 39 -0.46 21.07 30.30
N TRP A 40 -1.68 20.91 30.81
CA TRP A 40 -2.79 21.83 30.54
C TRP A 40 -2.49 23.23 31.04
N GLU A 41 -1.99 23.37 32.28
CA GLU A 41 -1.60 24.67 32.83
C GLU A 41 -0.50 25.34 31.99
N ARG A 42 0.49 24.56 31.52
CA ARG A 42 1.56 25.05 30.64
C ARG A 42 1.06 25.44 29.25
N THR A 43 0.03 24.77 28.75
CA THR A 43 -0.62 25.10 27.47
C THR A 43 -1.26 26.48 27.54
N GLU A 44 -2.00 26.77 28.61
CA GLU A 44 -2.69 28.06 28.79
C GLU A 44 -1.73 29.21 29.11
N LYS A 45 -0.57 28.92 29.72
CA LYS A 45 0.51 29.89 29.98
C LYS A 45 1.54 29.99 28.85
N ALA A 46 1.35 29.28 27.74
CA ALA A 46 2.32 29.27 26.65
C ALA A 46 2.43 30.65 25.99
N PRO A 47 3.64 31.10 25.61
CA PRO A 47 3.84 32.43 25.04
C PRO A 47 3.39 32.53 23.58
N ASP A 48 3.19 31.39 22.90
CA ASP A 48 2.73 31.31 21.52
C ASP A 48 1.98 29.99 21.27
N GLU A 49 1.18 29.96 20.20
CA GLU A 49 0.38 28.78 19.84
C GLU A 49 1.24 27.53 19.57
N TYR A 50 2.45 27.70 19.01
CA TYR A 50 3.31 26.56 18.67
C TYR A 50 3.75 25.81 19.92
N ARG A 51 4.25 26.53 20.93
CA ARG A 51 4.63 25.95 22.23
C ARG A 51 3.43 25.40 22.98
N GLY A 52 2.26 26.04 22.86
CA GLY A 52 1.01 25.50 23.40
C GLY A 52 0.65 24.16 22.77
N ARG A 53 0.78 24.02 21.45
CA ARG A 53 0.50 22.76 20.74
C ARG A 53 1.43 21.62 21.12
N ASN A 54 2.70 21.88 21.42
CA ASN A 54 3.62 20.83 21.87
C ASN A 54 3.11 20.16 23.16
N TRP A 55 2.59 20.94 24.11
CA TRP A 55 1.99 20.39 25.33
C TRP A 55 0.70 19.60 25.03
N LEU A 56 -0.11 20.06 24.08
CA LEU A 56 -1.31 19.33 23.65
C LEU A 56 -0.95 17.98 22.99
N PHE A 57 0.11 17.91 22.20
CA PHE A 57 0.59 16.63 21.66
C PHE A 57 1.10 15.68 22.75
N ALA A 58 1.77 16.21 23.78
CA ALA A 58 2.16 15.41 24.93
C ALA A 58 0.93 14.87 25.70
N ILE A 59 -0.10 15.69 25.88
CA ILE A 59 -1.38 15.26 26.49
C ILE A 59 -2.04 14.17 25.65
N GLU A 60 -2.08 14.31 24.33
CA GLU A 60 -2.61 13.28 23.42
C GLU A 60 -1.83 11.96 23.51
N SER A 61 -0.50 12.02 23.66
CA SER A 61 0.34 10.83 23.84
C SER A 61 0.01 10.11 25.15
N ILE A 62 -0.15 10.86 26.26
CA ILE A 62 -0.56 10.28 27.55
C ILE A 62 -1.99 9.72 27.46
N ALA A 63 -2.91 10.44 26.82
CA ALA A 63 -4.30 10.01 26.66
C ALA A 63 -4.41 8.65 25.95
N ARG A 64 -3.55 8.37 24.96
CA ARG A 64 -3.45 7.04 24.34
C ARG A 64 -2.96 5.97 25.32
N GLN A 65 -1.94 6.28 26.11
CA GLN A 65 -1.37 5.33 27.08
C GLN A 65 -2.37 4.95 28.18
N ILE A 66 -3.11 5.93 28.70
CA ILE A 66 -4.15 5.68 29.73
C ILE A 66 -5.49 5.26 29.12
N LYS A 67 -5.60 5.21 27.79
CA LYS A 67 -6.80 4.85 27.02
C LYS A 67 -8.02 5.74 27.37
N ASP A 68 -7.79 7.05 27.45
CA ASP A 68 -8.83 8.05 27.71
C ASP A 68 -9.18 8.81 26.41
N PRO A 69 -10.23 8.37 25.68
CA PRO A 69 -10.64 9.03 24.44
C PRO A 69 -11.20 10.45 24.66
N ALA A 70 -11.80 10.74 25.81
CA ALA A 70 -12.37 12.05 26.10
C ALA A 70 -11.25 13.09 26.32
N LEU A 71 -10.18 12.71 27.03
CA LEU A 71 -8.99 13.54 27.16
C LEU A 71 -8.33 13.79 25.79
N PHE A 72 -8.21 12.74 24.98
CA PHE A 72 -7.64 12.84 23.65
C PHE A 72 -8.42 13.80 22.74
N GLU A 73 -9.75 13.64 22.67
CA GLU A 73 -10.62 14.51 21.88
C GLU A 73 -10.51 15.97 22.33
N LYS A 74 -10.52 16.22 23.65
CA LYS A 74 -10.41 17.56 24.23
C LYS A 74 -9.10 18.24 23.81
N ALA A 75 -7.98 17.54 23.90
CA ALA A 75 -6.68 18.05 23.48
C ALA A 75 -6.64 18.33 21.96
N ARG A 76 -7.16 17.40 21.16
CA ARG A 76 -7.20 17.51 19.69
C ARG A 76 -8.01 18.73 19.22
N ARG A 77 -9.19 18.95 19.81
CA ARG A 77 -10.04 20.13 19.52
C ARG A 77 -9.37 21.43 19.94
N ARG A 78 -8.67 21.45 21.09
CA ARG A 78 -7.94 22.64 21.52
C ARG A 78 -6.80 23.00 20.56
N SER A 79 -6.14 22.00 19.98
CA SER A 79 -5.00 22.18 19.08
C SER A 79 -5.42 22.70 17.70
N TRP A 80 -6.52 22.17 17.13
CA TRP A 80 -6.86 22.40 15.72
C TRP A 80 -8.22 23.07 15.48
N GLY A 81 -9.08 23.15 16.50
CA GLY A 81 -10.46 23.65 16.36
C GLY A 81 -11.35 22.65 15.62
N GLU A 82 -11.53 22.86 14.32
CA GLU A 82 -12.29 21.93 13.46
C GLU A 82 -11.50 20.64 13.21
N LEU A 83 -12.16 19.50 13.38
CA LEU A 83 -11.52 18.19 13.26
C LEU A 83 -11.46 17.76 11.79
N SER A 84 -10.28 17.27 11.39
CA SER A 84 -10.03 16.69 10.07
C SER A 84 -10.28 15.18 10.06
N VAL A 85 -10.25 14.55 8.88
CA VAL A 85 -10.32 13.09 8.74
C VAL A 85 -9.21 12.37 9.50
N ALA A 86 -8.01 12.96 9.56
CA ALA A 86 -6.91 12.44 10.38
C ALA A 86 -7.31 12.39 11.86
N ALA A 87 -7.96 13.44 12.36
CA ALA A 87 -8.40 13.50 13.74
C ALA A 87 -9.53 12.49 14.04
N PHE A 88 -10.47 12.28 13.11
CA PHE A 88 -11.51 11.25 13.27
C PHE A 88 -10.91 9.85 13.38
N LEU A 89 -9.94 9.51 12.53
CA LEU A 89 -9.22 8.24 12.60
C LEU A 89 -8.48 8.08 13.93
N ASP A 90 -7.72 9.11 14.34
CA ASP A 90 -6.97 9.06 15.60
C ASP A 90 -7.90 8.89 16.81
N ILE A 91 -9.00 9.65 16.87
CA ILE A 91 -9.99 9.57 17.97
C ILE A 91 -10.66 8.18 17.97
N ALA A 92 -11.05 7.67 16.80
CA ALA A 92 -11.61 6.33 16.68
C ALA A 92 -10.63 5.26 17.20
N GLN A 93 -9.34 5.38 16.89
CA GLN A 93 -8.33 4.46 17.39
C GLN A 93 -8.27 4.46 18.92
N VAL A 94 -8.32 5.63 19.57
CA VAL A 94 -8.31 5.69 21.05
C VAL A 94 -9.56 5.07 21.66
N HIS A 95 -10.75 5.31 21.09
CA HIS A 95 -11.98 4.63 21.52
C HIS A 95 -11.86 3.10 21.40
N PHE A 96 -11.33 2.61 20.27
CA PHE A 96 -11.13 1.19 20.05
C PHE A 96 -10.14 0.59 21.06
N ASP A 97 -9.01 1.26 21.31
CA ASP A 97 -7.99 0.80 22.26
C ASP A 97 -8.49 0.80 23.71
N ALA A 98 -9.44 1.69 24.02
CA ALA A 98 -10.17 1.75 25.29
C ALA A 98 -11.25 0.66 25.45
N GLY A 99 -11.49 -0.15 24.41
CA GLY A 99 -12.49 -1.21 24.43
C GLY A 99 -13.92 -0.73 24.12
N ASP A 100 -14.07 0.43 23.48
CA ASP A 100 -15.35 0.97 23.01
C ASP A 100 -15.42 0.99 21.48
N PRO A 101 -15.62 -0.18 20.84
CA PRO A 101 -15.67 -0.28 19.38
C PRO A 101 -16.90 0.43 18.79
N GLN A 102 -17.98 0.60 19.55
CA GLN A 102 -19.18 1.29 19.06
C GLN A 102 -18.90 2.77 18.83
N SER A 103 -18.30 3.47 19.80
CA SER A 103 -17.93 4.87 19.61
C SER A 103 -16.83 5.02 18.56
N ALA A 104 -15.90 4.07 18.47
CA ALA A 104 -14.89 4.06 17.41
C ALA A 104 -15.51 4.02 16.01
N LEU A 105 -16.55 3.19 15.81
CA LEU A 105 -17.31 3.12 14.57
C LEU A 105 -17.96 4.47 14.22
N GLU A 106 -18.65 5.07 15.19
CA GLU A 106 -19.31 6.37 15.01
C GLU A 106 -18.33 7.47 14.62
N TRP A 107 -17.12 7.45 15.17
CA TRP A 107 -16.06 8.39 14.80
C TRP A 107 -15.54 8.18 13.38
N LEU A 108 -15.27 6.94 12.97
CA LEU A 108 -14.82 6.65 11.60
C LEU A 108 -15.85 7.05 10.54
N GLN A 109 -17.14 6.88 10.83
CA GLN A 109 -18.23 7.22 9.92
C GLN A 109 -18.43 8.73 9.72
N LYS A 110 -17.84 9.58 10.56
CA LYS A 110 -17.86 11.05 10.36
C LYS A 110 -17.03 11.49 9.14
N ALA A 111 -16.05 10.69 8.72
CA ALA A 111 -15.31 10.96 7.50
C ALA A 111 -16.17 10.64 6.27
N LYS A 112 -16.17 11.53 5.27
CA LYS A 112 -16.93 11.31 4.02
C LYS A 112 -16.44 10.04 3.33
N ALA A 113 -17.36 9.28 2.73
CA ALA A 113 -17.03 8.08 1.96
C ALA A 113 -16.13 8.38 0.73
N THR A 114 -16.22 9.59 0.18
CA THR A 114 -15.39 10.05 -0.95
C THR A 114 -13.98 10.46 -0.56
N ASP A 115 -13.67 10.51 0.74
CA ASP A 115 -12.35 10.92 1.20
C ASP A 115 -11.35 9.77 1.11
N THR A 116 -10.27 10.00 0.38
CA THR A 116 -9.18 9.04 0.13
C THR A 116 -8.01 9.21 1.10
N PHE A 117 -8.04 10.23 1.96
CA PHE A 117 -6.98 10.47 2.93
C PHE A 117 -6.93 9.36 3.98
N LYS A 118 -5.74 8.74 4.13
CA LYS A 118 -5.50 7.58 5.02
C LYS A 118 -6.53 6.45 4.84
N GLN A 119 -6.96 6.22 3.61
CA GLN A 119 -8.01 5.26 3.30
C GLN A 119 -7.65 3.84 3.78
N TYR A 120 -6.41 3.41 3.58
CA TYR A 120 -5.94 2.10 4.03
C TYR A 120 -6.05 1.96 5.56
N GLU A 121 -5.55 2.92 6.32
CA GLU A 121 -5.62 2.89 7.79
C GLU A 121 -7.04 2.95 8.32
N ARG A 122 -7.93 3.70 7.64
CA ARG A 122 -9.36 3.75 7.98
C ARG A 122 -10.04 2.41 7.71
N ASP A 123 -9.78 1.78 6.57
CA ASP A 123 -10.35 0.48 6.23
C ASP A 123 -9.87 -0.61 7.20
N GLU A 124 -8.58 -0.59 7.57
CA GLU A 124 -7.99 -1.50 8.56
C GLU A 124 -8.65 -1.36 9.94
N LEU A 125 -8.82 -0.13 10.42
CA LEU A 125 -9.47 0.11 11.71
C LEU A 125 -10.97 -0.23 11.65
N MET A 126 -11.65 0.11 10.56
CA MET A 126 -13.05 -0.24 10.34
C MET A 126 -13.26 -1.75 10.44
N LEU A 127 -12.43 -2.53 9.75
CA LEU A 127 -12.55 -3.99 9.78
C LEU A 127 -12.33 -4.56 11.19
N LYS A 128 -11.32 -4.08 11.92
CA LYS A 128 -11.09 -4.48 13.32
C LYS A 128 -12.26 -4.13 14.24
N ILE A 129 -12.87 -2.96 14.04
CA ILE A 129 -14.05 -2.53 14.80
C ILE A 129 -15.23 -3.45 14.53
N LEU A 130 -15.52 -3.76 13.26
CA LEU A 130 -16.62 -4.63 12.87
C LEU A 130 -16.44 -6.06 13.41
N GLU A 131 -15.22 -6.59 13.36
CA GLU A 131 -14.87 -7.88 13.99
C GLU A 131 -15.08 -7.86 15.51
N ALA A 132 -14.68 -6.78 16.19
CA ALA A 132 -14.88 -6.63 17.64
C ALA A 132 -16.36 -6.49 18.03
N LEU A 133 -17.19 -5.92 17.15
CA LEU A 133 -18.64 -5.83 17.32
C LEU A 133 -19.36 -7.15 16.97
N GLY A 134 -18.67 -8.11 16.35
CA GLY A 134 -19.27 -9.35 15.85
C GLY A 134 -20.17 -9.16 14.62
N ASP A 135 -20.06 -8.03 13.93
CA ASP A 135 -20.84 -7.73 12.72
C ASP A 135 -20.14 -8.35 11.49
N HIS A 136 -20.28 -9.67 11.37
CA HIS A 136 -19.65 -10.45 10.30
C HIS A 136 -20.12 -10.05 8.89
N GLU A 137 -21.36 -9.58 8.75
CA GLU A 137 -21.91 -9.14 7.47
C GLU A 137 -21.19 -7.88 6.98
N GLN A 138 -21.14 -6.84 7.83
CA GLN A 138 -20.45 -5.61 7.47
C GLN A 138 -18.94 -5.80 7.36
N ALA A 139 -18.35 -6.66 8.21
CA ALA A 139 -16.93 -7.02 8.10
C ALA A 139 -16.62 -7.66 6.75
N GLY A 140 -17.50 -8.53 6.25
CA GLY A 140 -17.39 -9.15 4.92
C GLY A 140 -17.40 -8.11 3.80
N ILE A 141 -18.38 -7.20 3.81
CA ILE A 141 -18.49 -6.11 2.83
C ILE A 141 -17.24 -5.22 2.85
N GLN A 142 -16.76 -4.86 4.05
CA GLN A 142 -15.56 -4.04 4.19
C GLN A 142 -14.31 -4.76 3.67
N ALA A 143 -14.14 -6.04 3.97
CA ALA A 143 -13.03 -6.85 3.48
C ALA A 143 -13.06 -7.02 1.94
N GLU A 144 -14.26 -7.11 1.36
CA GLU A 144 -14.47 -7.17 -0.09
C GLU A 144 -14.05 -5.86 -0.77
N LEU A 145 -14.46 -4.70 -0.22
CA LEU A 145 -14.02 -3.39 -0.71
C LEU A 145 -12.49 -3.23 -0.66
N MET A 146 -11.85 -3.74 0.40
CA MET A 146 -10.39 -3.73 0.53
C MET A 146 -9.73 -4.64 -0.51
N PHE A 147 -10.28 -5.85 -0.70
CA PHE A 147 -9.81 -6.79 -1.72
C PHE A 147 -9.90 -6.17 -3.13
N ASP A 148 -11.01 -5.52 -3.46
CA ASP A 148 -11.21 -4.91 -4.78
C ASP A 148 -10.25 -3.76 -5.10
N ARG A 149 -9.85 -3.00 -4.07
CA ARG A 149 -8.85 -1.91 -4.21
C ARG A 149 -7.42 -2.44 -4.34
N GLY A 150 -7.15 -3.61 -3.75
CA GLY A 150 -5.82 -4.20 -3.67
C GLY A 150 -5.87 -5.71 -3.73
N ARG A 151 -6.08 -6.27 -4.93
CA ARG A 151 -6.18 -7.72 -5.13
C ARG A 151 -4.81 -8.37 -4.97
N THR A 152 -4.69 -9.21 -3.95
CA THR A 152 -3.50 -10.00 -3.65
C THR A 152 -3.95 -11.33 -3.06
N ARG A 153 -3.03 -12.30 -2.94
CA ARG A 153 -3.32 -13.53 -2.19
C ARG A 153 -3.68 -13.24 -0.74
N GLU A 154 -3.01 -12.27 -0.11
CA GLU A 154 -3.22 -11.89 1.28
C GLU A 154 -4.61 -11.29 1.51
N SER A 155 -5.03 -10.34 0.67
CA SER A 155 -6.36 -9.74 0.77
C SER A 155 -7.48 -10.74 0.45
N LEU A 156 -7.26 -11.69 -0.47
CA LEU A 156 -8.19 -12.80 -0.71
C LEU A 156 -8.28 -13.72 0.52
N ASP A 157 -7.16 -14.14 1.09
CA ASP A 157 -7.15 -15.03 2.25
C ASP A 157 -7.83 -14.38 3.47
N ARG A 158 -7.65 -13.06 3.64
CA ARG A 158 -8.36 -12.27 4.67
C ARG A 158 -9.87 -12.24 4.44
N LEU A 159 -10.32 -11.94 3.23
CA LEU A 159 -11.75 -11.95 2.89
C LEU A 159 -12.35 -13.33 3.18
N LEU A 160 -11.70 -14.40 2.73
CA LEU A 160 -12.16 -15.78 2.94
C LEU A 160 -12.17 -16.21 4.42
N ALA A 161 -11.35 -15.59 5.27
CA ALA A 161 -11.39 -15.84 6.70
C ALA A 161 -12.70 -15.33 7.34
N ILE A 162 -13.33 -14.33 6.73
CA ILE A 162 -14.58 -13.71 7.21
C ILE A 162 -15.79 -14.35 6.54
N VAL A 163 -15.80 -14.41 5.21
CA VAL A 163 -16.97 -14.87 4.44
C VAL A 163 -17.02 -16.37 4.21
N GLY A 164 -15.95 -17.11 4.55
CA GLY A 164 -15.87 -18.55 4.37
C GLY A 164 -15.12 -18.99 3.11
N LYS A 165 -14.37 -20.09 3.23
CA LYS A 165 -13.47 -20.61 2.17
C LYS A 165 -14.23 -21.20 0.98
N GLU A 166 -15.47 -21.61 1.19
CA GLU A 166 -16.40 -22.11 0.19
C GLU A 166 -16.71 -21.08 -0.90
N ASN A 167 -16.64 -19.78 -0.57
CA ASN A 167 -16.89 -18.69 -1.50
C ASN A 167 -15.70 -18.37 -2.42
N LYS A 168 -14.56 -19.04 -2.22
CA LYS A 168 -13.33 -18.80 -2.99
C LYS A 168 -13.51 -18.87 -4.51
N PRO A 169 -14.21 -19.86 -5.10
CA PRO A 169 -14.39 -19.91 -6.54
C PRO A 169 -15.16 -18.70 -7.07
N ALA A 170 -16.26 -18.31 -6.41
CA ALA A 170 -17.09 -17.18 -6.82
C ALA A 170 -16.34 -15.84 -6.73
N ILE A 171 -15.61 -15.61 -5.64
CA ILE A 171 -14.81 -14.39 -5.45
C ILE A 171 -13.70 -14.29 -6.51
N ILE A 172 -13.04 -15.40 -6.84
CA ILE A 172 -12.02 -15.39 -7.90
C ILE A 172 -12.65 -15.11 -9.26
N GLU A 173 -13.80 -15.71 -9.57
CA GLU A 173 -14.50 -15.48 -10.83
C GLU A 173 -14.92 -14.01 -10.98
N GLU A 174 -15.51 -13.42 -9.94
CA GLU A 174 -15.87 -12.00 -9.91
C GLU A 174 -14.64 -11.09 -10.07
N ALA A 175 -13.55 -11.40 -9.37
CA ALA A 175 -12.30 -10.67 -9.52
C ALA A 175 -11.74 -10.74 -10.96
N CYS A 176 -11.80 -11.91 -11.60
CA CYS A 176 -11.36 -12.05 -12.99
C CYS A 176 -12.22 -11.19 -13.92
N ASN A 177 -13.54 -11.23 -13.77
CA ASN A 177 -14.46 -10.41 -14.57
C ASN A 177 -14.22 -8.90 -14.36
N ALA A 178 -13.98 -8.48 -13.12
CA ALA A 178 -13.66 -7.09 -12.78
C ALA A 178 -12.35 -6.65 -13.44
N ILE A 179 -11.29 -7.47 -13.37
CA ILE A 179 -9.99 -7.17 -13.99
C ILE A 179 -10.12 -7.10 -15.52
N SER A 180 -10.84 -8.04 -16.13
CA SER A 180 -11.06 -8.07 -17.59
C SER A 180 -11.86 -6.85 -18.08
N SER A 181 -12.64 -6.21 -17.21
CA SER A 181 -13.41 -4.99 -17.50
C SER A 181 -12.62 -3.70 -17.30
N GLN A 182 -11.39 -3.75 -16.79
CA GLN A 182 -10.54 -2.57 -16.63
C GLN A 182 -10.04 -2.02 -17.97
N ASP A 183 -9.68 -0.73 -17.99
CA ASP A 183 -9.18 -0.01 -19.17
C ASP A 183 -7.69 0.33 -19.11
N ASN A 184 -7.00 -0.08 -18.04
CA ASN A 184 -5.58 0.19 -17.84
C ASN A 184 -4.82 -1.06 -17.36
N PHE A 185 -3.50 -1.05 -17.58
CA PHE A 185 -2.64 -2.11 -17.09
C PHE A 185 -2.39 -1.97 -15.57
N SER A 186 -2.76 -3.00 -14.82
CA SER A 186 -2.38 -3.19 -13.43
C SER A 186 -1.41 -4.38 -13.26
N SER A 187 -0.19 -4.11 -12.79
CA SER A 187 0.75 -5.20 -12.48
C SER A 187 0.28 -6.04 -11.30
N GLY A 188 -0.39 -5.41 -10.31
CA GLY A 188 -0.92 -6.11 -9.14
C GLY A 188 -2.03 -7.08 -9.52
N ASP A 189 -2.97 -6.66 -10.36
CA ASP A 189 -4.05 -7.54 -10.84
C ASP A 189 -3.49 -8.69 -11.70
N THR A 190 -2.49 -8.43 -12.55
CA THR A 190 -1.82 -9.50 -13.32
C THR A 190 -1.15 -10.52 -12.41
N GLU A 191 -0.44 -10.05 -11.37
CA GLU A 191 0.21 -10.92 -10.39
C GLU A 191 -0.82 -11.74 -9.62
N PHE A 192 -1.92 -11.11 -9.17
CA PHE A 192 -3.04 -11.79 -8.53
C PHE A 192 -3.60 -12.92 -9.40
N LEU A 193 -3.93 -12.65 -10.67
CA LEU A 193 -4.44 -13.67 -11.60
C LEU A 193 -3.50 -14.87 -11.74
N LEU A 194 -2.18 -14.62 -11.81
CA LEU A 194 -1.18 -15.69 -11.84
C LEU A 194 -1.12 -16.50 -10.54
N ASP A 195 -1.31 -15.86 -9.39
CA ASP A 195 -1.28 -16.49 -8.07
C ASP A 195 -2.53 -17.34 -7.77
N VAL A 196 -3.69 -16.93 -8.28
CA VAL A 196 -4.94 -17.71 -8.19
C VAL A 196 -5.05 -18.76 -9.30
N GLY A 197 -4.21 -18.69 -10.33
CA GLY A 197 -4.14 -19.68 -11.40
C GLY A 197 -5.04 -19.38 -12.60
N CYS A 198 -5.59 -18.17 -12.69
CA CYS A 198 -6.37 -17.67 -13.83
C CYS A 198 -5.42 -17.26 -14.96
N LEU A 199 -4.78 -18.28 -15.56
CA LEU A 199 -3.68 -18.08 -16.50
C LEU A 199 -4.13 -17.50 -17.86
N GLU A 200 -5.40 -17.67 -18.22
CA GLU A 200 -5.96 -17.15 -19.47
C GLU A 200 -6.23 -15.66 -19.32
N ASP A 201 -6.94 -15.25 -18.26
CA ASP A 201 -7.16 -13.84 -17.92
C ASP A 201 -5.82 -13.09 -17.76
N ALA A 202 -4.82 -13.70 -17.11
CA ALA A 202 -3.51 -13.09 -16.95
C ALA A 202 -2.79 -12.88 -18.28
N GLU A 203 -2.92 -13.82 -19.22
CA GLU A 203 -2.35 -13.71 -20.56
C GLU A 203 -3.07 -12.63 -21.36
N GLU A 204 -4.40 -12.64 -21.37
CA GLU A 204 -5.21 -11.65 -22.06
C GLU A 204 -4.94 -10.23 -21.55
N HIS A 205 -4.92 -10.03 -20.23
CA HIS A 205 -4.65 -8.74 -19.60
C HIS A 205 -3.28 -8.17 -20.02
N VAL A 206 -2.23 -9.00 -20.03
CA VAL A 206 -0.89 -8.59 -20.48
C VAL A 206 -0.85 -8.27 -21.97
N LEU A 207 -1.53 -9.06 -22.81
CA LEU A 207 -1.53 -8.86 -24.25
C LEU A 207 -2.30 -7.58 -24.63
N ARG A 208 -3.51 -7.41 -24.10
CA ARG A 208 -4.37 -6.25 -24.31
C ARG A 208 -3.65 -4.95 -24.00
N PHE A 209 -2.87 -4.92 -22.92
CA PHE A 209 -2.18 -3.72 -22.48
C PHE A 209 -0.67 -3.74 -22.71
N SER A 210 -0.20 -4.54 -23.67
CA SER A 210 1.23 -4.72 -23.95
C SER A 210 1.98 -3.40 -24.24
N ASP A 211 1.31 -2.44 -24.88
CA ASP A 211 1.88 -1.12 -25.19
C ASP A 211 1.83 -0.13 -24.01
N GLN A 212 1.05 -0.40 -22.95
CA GLN A 212 0.92 0.47 -21.78
C GLN A 212 1.92 0.13 -20.67
N MET A 213 2.58 -1.04 -20.74
CA MET A 213 3.48 -1.51 -19.70
C MET A 213 4.71 -0.61 -19.54
N ASN A 214 4.86 -0.01 -18.35
CA ASN A 214 6.05 0.78 -18.02
C ASN A 214 7.22 -0.12 -17.59
N GLY A 215 8.13 -0.43 -18.52
CA GLY A 215 9.32 -1.23 -18.27
C GLY A 215 10.29 -0.70 -17.20
N ARG A 216 10.11 0.52 -16.67
CA ARG A 216 10.87 1.02 -15.52
C ARG A 216 10.46 0.34 -14.21
N LEU A 217 9.24 -0.18 -14.13
CA LEU A 217 8.70 -0.93 -12.99
C LEU A 217 9.18 -2.38 -12.99
N TYR A 218 10.49 -2.58 -13.10
CA TYR A 218 11.09 -3.91 -13.27
C TYR A 218 10.87 -4.84 -12.07
N THR A 219 10.68 -4.28 -10.88
CA THR A 219 10.40 -5.02 -9.65
C THR A 219 9.09 -5.79 -9.74
N SER A 220 8.08 -5.23 -10.41
CA SER A 220 6.77 -5.86 -10.60
C SER A 220 6.70 -6.68 -11.90
N LEU A 221 7.27 -6.15 -12.99
CA LEU A 221 7.17 -6.80 -14.31
C LEU A 221 8.06 -8.04 -14.47
N LEU A 222 9.24 -8.08 -13.83
CA LEU A 222 10.15 -9.23 -13.99
C LEU A 222 9.61 -10.53 -13.36
N PRO A 223 8.99 -10.51 -12.16
CA PRO A 223 8.25 -11.65 -11.62
C PRO A 223 7.17 -12.13 -12.58
N ILE A 224 6.30 -11.24 -13.07
CA ILE A 224 5.23 -11.55 -14.02
C ILE A 224 5.79 -12.26 -15.27
N ALA A 225 6.78 -11.67 -15.94
CA ALA A 225 7.40 -12.26 -17.14
C ALA A 225 7.97 -13.66 -16.87
N THR A 226 8.58 -13.84 -15.70
CA THR A 226 9.20 -15.11 -15.31
C THR A 226 8.13 -16.17 -15.00
N THR A 227 7.05 -15.79 -14.32
CA THR A 227 5.93 -16.68 -14.01
C THR A 227 5.18 -17.09 -15.27
N LEU A 228 4.85 -16.16 -16.17
CA LEU A 228 4.25 -16.45 -17.48
C LEU A 228 5.09 -17.43 -18.30
N ALA A 229 6.41 -17.20 -18.37
CA ALA A 229 7.32 -18.09 -19.08
C ALA A 229 7.32 -19.51 -18.47
N LYS A 230 7.35 -19.63 -17.14
CA LYS A 230 7.26 -20.92 -16.44
C LYS A 230 5.92 -21.62 -16.68
N ARG A 231 4.83 -20.86 -16.73
CA ARG A 231 3.46 -21.33 -17.03
C ARG A 231 3.20 -21.56 -18.52
N LYS A 232 4.23 -21.44 -19.37
CA LYS A 232 4.17 -21.63 -20.83
C LYS A 232 3.27 -20.61 -21.57
N ARG A 233 2.96 -19.47 -20.95
CA ARG A 233 2.29 -18.31 -21.56
C ARG A 233 3.33 -17.44 -22.29
N ARG A 234 3.88 -17.99 -23.38
CA ARG A 234 5.15 -17.52 -23.98
C ARG A 234 5.03 -16.20 -24.70
N LEU A 235 3.89 -15.95 -25.36
CA LEU A 235 3.64 -14.70 -26.08
C LEU A 235 3.53 -13.54 -25.08
N ALA A 236 2.69 -13.67 -24.05
CA ALA A 236 2.58 -12.70 -22.97
C ALA A 236 3.91 -12.46 -22.26
N ALA A 237 4.65 -13.52 -21.89
CA ALA A 237 5.98 -13.37 -21.30
C ALA A 237 6.93 -12.56 -22.21
N SER A 238 6.84 -12.76 -23.52
CA SER A 238 7.64 -12.02 -24.49
C SER A 238 7.28 -10.54 -24.51
N MET A 239 5.99 -10.17 -24.46
CA MET A 239 5.58 -8.76 -24.41
C MET A 239 6.16 -8.05 -23.17
N VAL A 240 6.11 -8.69 -22.00
CA VAL A 240 6.66 -8.12 -20.77
C VAL A 240 8.19 -7.96 -20.86
N TYR A 241 8.90 -8.96 -21.39
CA TYR A 241 10.35 -8.86 -21.60
C TYR A 241 10.74 -7.79 -22.62
N ARG A 242 9.93 -7.56 -23.66
CA ARG A 242 10.13 -6.46 -24.62
C ARG A 242 9.99 -5.11 -23.92
N ALA A 243 8.93 -4.88 -23.15
CA ALA A 243 8.76 -3.64 -22.38
C ALA A 243 9.94 -3.36 -21.43
N LEU A 244 10.42 -4.38 -20.72
CA LEU A 244 11.61 -4.29 -19.86
C LEU A 244 12.89 -3.95 -20.64
N LEU A 245 13.08 -4.58 -21.80
CA LEU A 245 14.24 -4.37 -22.67
C LEU A 245 14.24 -2.96 -23.26
N GLU A 246 13.12 -2.52 -23.83
CA GLU A 246 12.97 -1.17 -24.39
C GLU A 246 13.29 -0.10 -23.35
N SER A 247 12.81 -0.25 -22.11
CA SER A 247 13.09 0.69 -21.03
C SER A 247 14.60 0.79 -20.72
N ILE A 248 15.31 -0.33 -20.71
CA ILE A 248 16.77 -0.35 -20.50
C ILE A 248 17.50 0.36 -21.65
N LEU A 249 17.10 0.07 -22.89
CA LEU A 249 17.74 0.62 -24.07
C LEU A 249 17.44 2.12 -24.21
N ALA A 250 16.19 2.54 -24.05
CA ALA A 250 15.78 3.95 -24.07
C ALA A 250 16.58 4.82 -23.08
N ARG A 251 16.93 4.29 -21.90
CA ARG A 251 17.74 5.00 -20.90
C ARG A 251 19.20 5.21 -21.31
N GLY A 252 19.75 4.37 -22.19
CA GLY A 252 21.13 4.51 -22.67
C GLY A 252 22.23 4.29 -21.63
N VAL A 253 21.91 3.74 -20.44
CA VAL A 253 22.89 3.55 -19.35
C VAL A 253 23.53 2.16 -19.44
N SER A 254 24.80 2.12 -19.83
CA SER A 254 25.57 0.88 -20.10
C SER A 254 25.65 -0.11 -18.93
N LYS A 255 25.54 0.38 -17.68
CA LYS A 255 25.45 -0.46 -16.47
C LYS A 255 24.30 -1.46 -16.55
N TYR A 256 23.17 -1.09 -17.16
CA TYR A 256 21.99 -1.95 -17.23
C TYR A 256 21.95 -2.87 -18.46
N TYR A 257 22.86 -2.72 -19.42
CA TYR A 257 22.86 -3.54 -20.65
C TYR A 257 23.01 -5.03 -20.39
N THR A 258 23.70 -5.44 -19.32
CA THR A 258 23.79 -6.85 -18.94
C THR A 258 22.41 -7.46 -18.65
N HIS A 259 21.48 -6.68 -18.08
CA HIS A 259 20.10 -7.11 -17.89
C HIS A 259 19.33 -7.15 -19.22
N GLY A 260 19.49 -6.12 -20.06
CA GLY A 260 18.86 -6.10 -21.38
C GLY A 260 19.28 -7.29 -22.26
N VAL A 261 20.57 -7.62 -22.31
CA VAL A 261 21.09 -8.78 -23.05
C VAL A 261 20.47 -10.08 -22.53
N ARG A 262 20.32 -10.21 -21.20
CA ARG A 262 19.65 -11.36 -20.59
C ARG A 262 18.19 -11.46 -21.02
N TYR A 263 17.47 -10.33 -21.13
CA TYR A 263 16.09 -10.31 -21.59
C TYR A 263 15.99 -10.67 -23.08
N LEU A 264 16.86 -10.13 -23.93
CA LEU A 264 16.89 -10.46 -25.36
C LEU A 264 17.16 -11.96 -25.58
N ARG A 265 18.13 -12.54 -24.87
CA ARG A 265 18.39 -14.00 -24.90
C ARG A 265 17.22 -14.85 -24.42
N LYS A 266 16.40 -14.34 -23.49
CA LYS A 266 15.16 -15.01 -23.09
C LYS A 266 14.11 -14.92 -24.20
N LEU A 267 13.99 -13.77 -24.86
CA LEU A 267 13.11 -13.59 -26.01
C LEU A 267 13.45 -14.56 -27.14
N ASP A 268 14.74 -14.73 -27.48
CA ASP A 268 15.16 -15.72 -28.50
C ASP A 268 14.67 -17.14 -28.18
N LYS A 269 14.81 -17.56 -26.91
CA LYS A 269 14.38 -18.88 -26.44
C LYS A 269 12.87 -19.05 -26.44
N LEU A 270 12.12 -17.99 -26.11
CA LEU A 270 10.66 -18.01 -26.11
C LEU A 270 10.13 -18.06 -27.55
N ALA A 271 10.72 -17.26 -28.44
CA ALA A 271 10.33 -17.14 -29.84
C ALA A 271 10.35 -18.48 -30.58
N GLY A 272 11.35 -19.34 -30.31
CA GLY A 272 11.42 -20.68 -30.91
C GLY A 272 10.30 -21.64 -30.49
N LYS A 273 9.37 -21.21 -29.64
CA LYS A 273 8.23 -22.01 -29.13
C LYS A 273 6.89 -21.25 -29.21
N ILE A 274 6.86 -20.15 -29.97
CA ILE A 274 5.65 -19.36 -30.25
C ILE A 274 5.29 -19.63 -31.71
N ASP A 275 4.16 -20.30 -31.91
CA ASP A 275 3.70 -20.68 -33.25
C ASP A 275 2.89 -19.55 -33.90
N ASP A 276 2.12 -18.80 -33.10
CA ASP A 276 1.32 -17.67 -33.55
C ASP A 276 1.55 -16.43 -32.69
N TRP A 277 1.82 -15.31 -33.36
CA TRP A 277 2.03 -14.01 -32.75
C TRP A 277 0.76 -13.16 -32.67
N HIS A 278 -0.40 -13.65 -33.14
CA HIS A 278 -1.72 -13.01 -32.95
C HIS A 278 -1.76 -11.52 -33.30
N GLY A 279 -1.07 -11.13 -34.39
CA GLY A 279 -0.98 -9.74 -34.85
C GLY A 279 0.12 -8.90 -34.20
N TYR A 280 0.76 -9.37 -33.12
CA TYR A 280 1.96 -8.74 -32.57
C TYR A 280 3.17 -8.96 -33.48
N LEU A 281 4.17 -8.07 -33.38
CA LEU A 281 5.41 -8.23 -34.14
C LEU A 281 6.08 -9.56 -33.82
N SER A 282 6.38 -10.34 -34.87
CA SER A 282 7.18 -11.55 -34.75
C SER A 282 8.55 -11.23 -34.14
N HIS A 283 9.22 -12.22 -33.56
CA HIS A 283 10.55 -11.99 -32.97
C HIS A 283 11.57 -11.47 -33.99
N ALA A 284 11.53 -11.96 -35.23
CA ALA A 284 12.41 -11.48 -36.28
C ALA A 284 12.14 -10.01 -36.65
N ALA A 285 10.87 -9.62 -36.78
CA ALA A 285 10.48 -8.24 -37.06
C ALA A 285 10.83 -7.31 -35.88
N TYR A 286 10.55 -7.74 -34.65
CA TYR A 286 10.94 -7.02 -33.45
C TYR A 286 12.45 -6.83 -33.35
N MET A 287 13.25 -7.85 -33.65
CA MET A 287 14.71 -7.76 -33.64
C MET A 287 15.24 -6.80 -34.72
N ALA A 288 14.60 -6.74 -35.89
CA ALA A 288 14.95 -5.77 -36.93
C ALA A 288 14.67 -4.34 -36.46
N GLN A 289 13.47 -4.08 -35.92
CA GLN A 289 13.10 -2.78 -35.35
C GLN A 289 14.05 -2.37 -34.22
N LEU A 290 14.35 -3.30 -33.30
CA LEU A 290 15.27 -3.07 -32.19
C LEU A 290 16.67 -2.67 -32.67
N LYS A 291 17.17 -3.28 -33.76
CA LYS A 291 18.45 -2.92 -34.38
C LYS A 291 18.41 -1.57 -35.08
N GLU A 292 17.28 -1.20 -35.68
CA GLU A 292 17.09 0.11 -36.29
C GLU A 292 17.14 1.23 -35.23
N ASP A 293 16.33 1.09 -34.18
CA ASP A 293 16.18 2.12 -33.14
C ASP A 293 17.42 2.23 -32.23
N HIS A 294 18.04 1.09 -31.94
CA HIS A 294 19.09 0.98 -30.92
C HIS A 294 20.44 0.49 -31.45
N GLY A 295 20.63 0.40 -32.76
CA GLY A 295 21.85 -0.13 -33.40
C GLY A 295 23.15 0.57 -32.99
N ARG A 296 23.08 1.86 -32.65
CA ARG A 296 24.25 2.65 -32.21
C ARG A 296 24.80 2.26 -30.83
N LYS A 297 24.06 1.48 -30.04
CA LYS A 297 24.46 1.00 -28.71
C LYS A 297 25.45 -0.16 -28.82
N ARG A 298 26.63 0.09 -29.38
CA ARG A 298 27.64 -0.93 -29.70
C ARG A 298 27.99 -1.84 -28.52
N SER A 299 28.07 -1.29 -27.31
CA SER A 299 28.38 -2.05 -26.09
C SER A 299 27.26 -2.98 -25.64
N PHE A 300 26.01 -2.72 -26.04
CA PHE A 300 24.91 -3.67 -25.84
C PHE A 300 25.04 -4.84 -26.83
N TRP A 301 25.16 -4.52 -28.13
CA TRP A 301 25.23 -5.51 -29.20
C TRP A 301 26.45 -6.42 -29.09
N SER A 302 27.63 -5.86 -28.78
CA SER A 302 28.83 -6.68 -28.58
C SER A 302 28.70 -7.67 -27.41
N ARG A 303 27.96 -7.31 -26.35
CA ARG A 303 27.66 -8.23 -25.23
C ARG A 303 26.62 -9.28 -25.60
N TYR A 304 25.71 -8.98 -26.51
CA TYR A 304 24.69 -9.92 -26.97
C TYR A 304 25.29 -10.97 -27.90
N GLU A 305 26.19 -10.55 -28.80
CA GLU A 305 26.87 -11.40 -29.79
C GLU A 305 28.00 -12.26 -29.20
N ALA A 306 28.54 -11.88 -28.03
CA ALA A 306 29.56 -12.62 -27.30
C ALA A 306 28.99 -13.85 -26.56
#